data_AF-A0A7G2CA95-F1
#
_entry.id   AF-A0A7G2CA95-F1
#
_cell.length_a   1.000
_cell.length_b   1.000
_cell.length_c   1.000
_cell.angle_alpha   90.00
_cell.angle_beta   90.00
_cell.angle_gamma   90.00
#
_symmetry.space_group_name_H-M   'P 1'
#
loop_
_entity.id
_entity.type
_entity.pdbx_description
1 polymer ?
#
loop_
_entity_poly.entity_id
_entity_poly.type
_entity_poly.pdbx_seq_one_letter_code
_entity_poly.pdbx_strand_id
1 'polypeptide(L)'
;MWSMLPSHPHVISFYGACKEVETNQLLLVLEYASGGSIVSMYQDFRPIPDHLFLRHAKGVALGLKHLHDHNVIHGDVKAENVLTRTDGSVAISDFGCSRLPTANSVVPSFTVRAHEAEGAPLFGTAAYMAPEVIMNESHCKSDVWAYACMLIYLWTGALPWSKVADHITCYDTIPLMFFIANEEKIPFTEEELETVPRWLQKVAARAFVRDVANRCTMTEVLTLIAEYEPITR
;
A
#
# COMPACT_ATOMS: atom_id res chain seq x y z
N MET A 1 -8.48 10.33 -13.81
CA MET A 1 -8.17 8.88 -13.74
C MET A 1 -9.01 8.23 -12.66
N TRP A 2 -8.81 8.60 -11.40
CA TRP A 2 -9.64 8.18 -10.28
C TRP A 2 -11.14 8.52 -10.45
N SER A 3 -11.47 9.69 -11.00
CA SER A 3 -12.84 10.10 -11.32
C SER A 3 -13.57 9.24 -12.36
N MET A 4 -12.85 8.34 -13.05
CA MET A 4 -13.41 7.47 -14.10
C MET A 4 -13.57 6.02 -13.64
N LEU A 5 -13.15 5.70 -12.41
CA LEU A 5 -13.30 4.35 -11.86
C LEU A 5 -14.76 4.13 -11.43
N PRO A 6 -15.35 2.96 -11.71
CA PRO A 6 -16.62 2.58 -11.10
C PRO A 6 -16.49 2.57 -9.58
N SER A 7 -17.58 2.90 -8.88
CA SER A 7 -17.60 2.85 -7.42
C SER A 7 -17.30 1.43 -6.92
N HIS A 8 -16.50 1.33 -5.87
CA HIS A 8 -16.13 0.07 -5.26
C HIS A 8 -16.05 0.23 -3.74
N PRO A 9 -16.57 -0.74 -2.94
CA PRO A 9 -16.60 -0.62 -1.48
C PRO A 9 -15.24 -0.37 -0.84
N HIS A 10 -14.14 -0.88 -1.40
CA HIS A 10 -12.80 -0.74 -0.84
C HIS A 10 -11.95 0.37 -1.49
N VAL A 11 -12.58 1.34 -2.14
CA VAL A 11 -11.94 2.52 -2.72
C VAL A 11 -12.71 3.76 -2.28
N ILE A 12 -12.02 4.79 -1.79
CA ILE A 12 -12.64 6.07 -1.43
C ILE A 12 -13.22 6.72 -2.68
N SER A 13 -14.47 7.13 -2.59
CA SER A 13 -15.18 7.74 -3.72
C SER A 13 -14.72 9.18 -3.97
N PHE A 14 -14.57 9.55 -5.24
CA PHE A 14 -14.37 10.93 -5.68
C PHE A 14 -15.70 11.53 -6.11
N TYR A 15 -16.11 12.63 -5.48
CA TYR A 15 -17.36 13.31 -5.81
C TYR A 15 -17.16 14.45 -6.80
N GLY A 16 -16.00 15.10 -6.78
CA GLY A 16 -15.70 16.19 -7.70
C GLY A 16 -14.51 17.03 -7.26
N ALA A 17 -14.24 18.09 -8.01
CA ALA A 17 -13.26 19.08 -7.65
C ALA A 17 -13.86 20.48 -7.83
N CYS A 18 -13.48 21.40 -6.95
CA CYS A 18 -13.80 22.81 -7.09
C CYS A 18 -12.53 23.64 -6.96
N LYS A 19 -12.58 24.87 -7.47
CA LYS A 19 -11.47 25.80 -7.40
C LYS A 19 -11.88 26.96 -6.52
N GLU A 20 -11.12 27.20 -5.45
CA GLU A 20 -11.33 28.36 -4.60
C GLU A 20 -10.86 29.62 -5.34
N VAL A 21 -11.74 30.61 -5.44
CA VAL A 21 -11.55 31.78 -6.31
C VAL A 21 -10.45 32.70 -5.77
N GLU A 22 -10.38 32.89 -4.46
CA GLU A 22 -9.47 33.85 -3.82
C GLU A 22 -8.04 33.31 -3.73
N THR A 23 -7.88 32.05 -3.33
CA THR A 23 -6.58 31.40 -3.14
C THR A 23 -6.07 30.73 -4.41
N ASN A 24 -6.91 30.60 -5.44
CA ASN A 24 -6.64 29.84 -6.67
C ASN A 24 -6.31 28.36 -6.39
N GLN A 25 -6.71 27.82 -5.23
CA GLN A 25 -6.45 26.44 -4.84
C GLN A 25 -7.44 25.46 -5.46
N LEU A 26 -6.94 24.30 -5.88
CA LEU A 26 -7.76 23.16 -6.31
C LEU A 26 -8.15 22.34 -5.09
N LEU A 27 -9.45 22.20 -4.85
CA LEU A 27 -10.03 21.41 -3.77
C LEU A 27 -10.65 20.14 -4.34
N LEU A 28 -10.34 19.00 -3.74
CA LEU A 28 -10.93 17.71 -4.08
C LEU A 28 -12.01 17.35 -3.07
N VAL A 29 -13.20 16.98 -3.55
CA VAL A 29 -14.34 16.60 -2.72
C VAL A 29 -14.46 15.08 -2.76
N LEU A 30 -14.21 14.45 -1.60
CA LEU A 30 -14.07 13.01 -1.46
C LEU A 30 -15.06 12.45 -0.46
N GLU A 31 -15.27 11.14 -0.52
CA GLU A 31 -15.91 10.39 0.55
C GLU A 31 -15.13 10.56 1.86
N TYR A 32 -15.87 10.85 2.94
CA TYR A 32 -15.30 10.95 4.28
C TYR A 32 -15.37 9.60 5.01
N ALA A 33 -14.21 9.02 5.31
CA ALA A 33 -14.07 7.82 6.12
C ALA A 33 -13.76 8.21 7.58
N SER A 34 -14.77 8.14 8.44
CA SER A 34 -14.71 8.71 9.80
C SER A 34 -13.83 7.96 10.79
N GLY A 35 -13.39 6.74 10.48
CA GLY A 35 -12.53 5.95 11.36
C GLY A 35 -11.05 6.34 11.29
N GLY A 36 -10.68 7.27 10.39
CA GLY A 36 -9.29 7.66 10.17
C GLY A 36 -8.48 6.53 9.52
N SER A 37 -7.16 6.64 9.58
CA SER A 37 -6.26 5.61 9.02
C SER A 37 -6.34 4.29 9.80
N ILE A 38 -6.11 3.18 9.11
CA ILE A 38 -5.97 1.86 9.76
C ILE A 38 -4.82 1.84 10.77
N VAL A 39 -3.79 2.68 10.56
CA VAL A 39 -2.67 2.83 11.51
C VAL A 39 -3.18 3.33 12.85
N SER A 40 -3.97 4.40 12.86
CA SER A 40 -4.57 4.96 14.08
C SER A 40 -5.44 3.92 14.78
N MET A 41 -6.32 3.24 14.03
CA MET A 41 -7.14 2.15 14.58
C MET A 41 -6.28 1.05 15.21
N TYR A 42 -5.19 0.63 14.56
CA TYR A 42 -4.36 -0.45 15.05
C TYR A 42 -3.42 -0.03 16.19
N GLN A 43 -3.13 1.26 16.34
CA GLN A 43 -2.41 1.78 17.50
C GLN A 43 -3.30 1.77 18.75
N ASP A 44 -4.57 2.14 18.58
CA ASP A 44 -5.52 2.21 19.70
C ASP A 44 -6.02 0.82 20.15
N PHE A 45 -6.01 -0.18 19.26
CA PHE A 45 -6.67 -1.48 19.50
C PHE A 45 -5.76 -2.71 19.30
N ARG A 46 -4.65 -2.83 20.05
CA ARG A 46 -3.83 -4.07 20.06
C ARG A 46 -4.14 -5.00 21.26
N PRO A 47 -4.05 -6.34 21.07
CA PRO A 47 -3.76 -7.05 19.81
C PRO A 47 -4.96 -7.07 18.86
N ILE A 48 -4.69 -7.04 17.55
CA ILE A 48 -5.73 -7.10 16.52
C ILE A 48 -6.19 -8.55 16.35
N PRO A 49 -7.50 -8.85 16.42
CA PRO A 49 -7.98 -10.20 16.18
C PRO A 49 -7.68 -10.68 14.75
N ASP A 50 -7.19 -11.92 14.61
CA ASP A 50 -6.80 -12.53 13.33
C ASP A 50 -7.87 -12.41 12.24
N HIS A 51 -9.13 -12.64 12.60
CA HIS A 51 -10.26 -12.55 11.66
C HIS A 51 -10.49 -11.12 11.17
N LEU A 52 -10.28 -10.12 12.03
CA LEU A 52 -10.41 -8.71 11.66
C LEU A 52 -9.25 -8.32 10.73
N PHE A 53 -8.03 -8.73 11.07
CA PHE A 53 -6.85 -8.52 10.24
C PHE A 53 -7.01 -9.14 8.85
N LEU A 54 -7.47 -10.39 8.77
CA LEU A 54 -7.75 -11.07 7.50
C LEU A 54 -8.83 -10.33 6.69
N ARG A 55 -9.91 -9.86 7.34
CA ARG A 55 -10.96 -9.07 6.69
C ARG A 55 -10.41 -7.75 6.13
N HIS A 56 -9.55 -7.06 6.87
CA HIS A 56 -8.93 -5.81 6.42
C HIS A 56 -7.98 -6.07 5.24
N ALA A 57 -7.13 -7.10 5.33
CA ALA A 57 -6.26 -7.52 4.24
C ALA A 57 -7.05 -7.83 2.95
N LYS A 58 -8.11 -8.63 3.06
CA LYS A 58 -9.01 -8.94 1.94
C LYS A 58 -9.66 -7.68 1.36
N GLY A 59 -10.12 -6.77 2.21
CA GLY A 59 -10.72 -5.50 1.77
C GLY A 59 -9.76 -4.68 0.92
N VAL A 60 -8.53 -4.45 1.42
CA VAL A 60 -7.50 -3.74 0.64
C VAL A 60 -7.19 -4.50 -0.65
N ALA A 61 -7.08 -5.83 -0.60
CA ALA A 61 -6.80 -6.62 -1.80
C ALA A 61 -7.89 -6.51 -2.88
N LEU A 62 -9.16 -6.49 -2.48
CA LEU A 62 -10.29 -6.25 -3.38
C LEU A 62 -10.23 -4.85 -3.99
N GLY A 63 -9.89 -3.83 -3.19
CA GLY A 63 -9.69 -2.47 -3.68
C GLY A 63 -8.58 -2.36 -4.72
N LEU A 64 -7.41 -2.94 -4.44
CA LEU A 64 -6.27 -2.94 -5.38
C LEU A 64 -6.60 -3.73 -6.65
N LYS A 65 -7.26 -4.89 -6.53
CA LYS A 65 -7.74 -5.64 -7.68
C LYS A 65 -8.65 -4.78 -8.56
N HIS A 66 -9.60 -4.05 -7.97
CA HIS A 66 -10.49 -3.16 -8.72
C HIS A 66 -9.70 -2.11 -9.51
N LEU A 67 -8.66 -1.51 -8.92
CA LEU A 67 -7.78 -0.58 -9.64
C LEU A 67 -7.06 -1.28 -10.80
N HIS A 68 -6.48 -2.45 -10.54
CA HIS A 68 -5.70 -3.21 -11.52
C HIS A 68 -6.53 -3.70 -12.69
N ASP A 69 -7.76 -4.14 -12.45
CA ASP A 69 -8.72 -4.55 -13.49
C ASP A 69 -9.08 -3.38 -14.44
N HIS A 70 -8.93 -2.13 -13.97
CA HIS A 70 -9.10 -0.91 -14.76
C HIS A 70 -7.78 -0.29 -15.23
N ASN A 71 -6.67 -1.05 -15.17
CA ASN A 71 -5.32 -0.60 -15.52
C ASN A 71 -4.86 0.66 -14.76
N VAL A 72 -5.25 0.80 -13.50
CA VAL A 72 -4.77 1.86 -12.61
C VAL A 72 -3.77 1.27 -11.62
N ILE A 73 -2.57 1.83 -11.59
CA ILE A 73 -1.56 1.59 -10.56
C ILE A 73 -1.83 2.60 -9.44
N HIS A 74 -1.92 2.14 -8.19
CA HIS A 74 -2.06 3.05 -7.04
C HIS A 74 -0.76 3.84 -6.81
N GLY A 75 0.38 3.15 -6.76
CA GLY A 75 1.71 3.75 -6.74
C GLY A 75 2.20 4.23 -5.37
N ASP A 76 1.31 4.40 -4.38
CA ASP A 76 1.65 4.76 -3.00
C ASP A 76 0.88 3.89 -1.98
N VAL A 77 0.93 2.57 -2.15
CA VAL A 77 0.26 1.65 -1.21
C VAL A 77 1.05 1.60 0.09
N LYS A 78 0.47 2.15 1.15
CA LYS A 78 0.98 2.13 2.53
C LYS A 78 -0.17 2.21 3.52
N ALA A 79 0.11 1.94 4.79
CA ALA A 79 -0.93 1.82 5.81
C ALA A 79 -1.67 3.15 6.05
N GLU A 80 -0.96 4.27 5.95
CA GLU A 80 -1.50 5.63 6.11
C GLU A 80 -2.56 5.96 5.04
N ASN A 81 -2.46 5.34 3.86
CA ASN A 81 -3.38 5.54 2.75
C ASN A 81 -4.58 4.57 2.78
N VAL A 82 -4.71 3.75 3.82
CA VAL A 82 -5.89 2.89 4.04
C VAL A 82 -6.73 3.49 5.15
N LEU A 83 -7.95 3.91 4.81
CA LEU A 83 -8.89 4.50 5.76
C LEU A 83 -9.91 3.48 6.23
N THR A 84 -10.45 3.71 7.41
CA THR A 84 -11.45 2.87 8.05
C THR A 84 -12.79 3.61 8.12
N ARG A 85 -13.89 2.89 7.88
CA ARG A 85 -15.26 3.40 7.95
C ARG A 85 -15.93 3.06 9.28
N THR A 86 -17.10 3.66 9.51
CA THR A 86 -17.94 3.41 10.70
C THR A 86 -18.33 1.95 10.89
N ASP A 87 -18.48 1.19 9.81
CA ASP A 87 -18.83 -0.23 9.83
C ASP A 87 -17.61 -1.16 10.03
N GLY A 88 -16.42 -0.58 10.24
CA GLY A 88 -15.15 -1.30 10.36
C GLY A 88 -14.62 -1.83 9.02
N SER A 89 -15.20 -1.45 7.88
CA SER A 89 -14.61 -1.74 6.57
C SER A 89 -13.44 -0.80 6.28
N VAL A 90 -12.56 -1.24 5.40
CA VAL A 90 -11.39 -0.46 4.94
C VAL A 90 -11.56 -0.01 3.50
N ALA A 91 -10.98 1.13 3.14
CA ALA A 91 -10.88 1.60 1.78
C ALA A 91 -9.56 2.29 1.48
N ILE A 92 -9.08 2.10 0.26
CA ILE A 92 -7.87 2.73 -0.25
C ILE A 92 -8.17 4.19 -0.60
N SER A 93 -7.24 5.07 -0.22
CA SER A 93 -7.31 6.51 -0.40
C SER A 93 -5.97 7.05 -0.96
N ASP A 94 -5.91 8.36 -1.17
CA ASP A 94 -4.74 9.08 -1.71
C ASP A 94 -4.22 8.56 -3.06
N PHE A 95 -4.93 8.98 -4.11
CA PHE A 95 -4.59 8.67 -5.50
C PHE A 95 -3.56 9.65 -6.10
N GLY A 96 -2.84 10.43 -5.28
CA GLY A 96 -1.88 11.45 -5.74
C GLY A 96 -0.73 10.90 -6.58
N CYS A 97 -0.37 9.63 -6.37
CA CYS A 97 0.67 8.91 -7.11
C CYS A 97 0.12 7.93 -8.16
N SER A 98 -1.21 7.91 -8.36
CA SER A 98 -1.85 6.94 -9.26
C SER A 98 -1.56 7.24 -10.73
N ARG A 99 -1.38 6.17 -11.52
CA ARG A 99 -1.04 6.28 -12.95
C ARG A 99 -1.55 5.12 -13.78
N LEU A 100 -1.71 5.35 -15.08
CA LEU A 100 -1.95 4.29 -16.08
C LEU A 100 -0.59 3.74 -16.54
N PRO A 101 -0.45 2.42 -16.78
CA PRO A 101 0.79 1.79 -17.25
C PRO A 101 1.37 2.40 -18.54
N THR A 102 0.54 2.99 -19.40
CA THR A 102 0.93 3.54 -20.70
C THR A 102 1.02 5.07 -20.73
N ALA A 103 0.71 5.75 -19.62
CA ALA A 103 0.92 7.18 -19.55
C ALA A 103 2.43 7.43 -19.43
N ASN A 104 3.07 7.75 -20.57
CA ASN A 104 4.42 8.32 -20.66
C ASN A 104 4.48 9.69 -19.96
N SER A 105 4.16 9.75 -18.66
CA SER A 105 4.34 10.95 -17.87
C SER A 105 5.84 11.09 -17.62
N VAL A 106 6.48 11.91 -18.46
CA VAL A 106 7.94 12.20 -18.49
C VAL A 106 8.44 12.89 -17.21
N VAL A 107 7.63 12.98 -16.17
CA VAL A 107 8.05 13.45 -14.86
C VAL A 107 7.56 12.44 -13.83
N PRO A 108 8.45 11.65 -13.22
CA PRO A 108 8.10 11.05 -11.97
C PRO A 108 7.90 12.23 -11.02
N SER A 109 6.67 12.43 -10.55
CA SER A 109 6.46 13.22 -9.34
C SER A 109 6.98 12.37 -8.18
N PHE A 110 8.30 12.14 -8.14
CA PHE A 110 9.04 11.99 -6.90
C PHE A 110 9.02 13.37 -6.23
N THR A 111 7.83 13.84 -5.88
CA THR A 111 7.75 14.67 -4.71
C THR A 111 8.13 13.74 -3.58
N VAL A 112 9.41 13.77 -3.20
CA VAL A 112 9.76 13.71 -1.79
C VAL A 112 8.92 14.81 -1.16
N ARG A 113 7.64 14.53 -0.89
CA ARG A 113 6.82 15.43 -0.10
C ARG A 113 7.46 15.32 1.27
N ALA A 114 8.36 16.24 1.59
CA ALA A 114 8.46 16.68 2.96
C ALA A 114 7.10 17.32 3.25
N HIS A 115 6.10 16.50 3.61
CA HIS A 115 4.94 17.03 4.29
C HIS A 115 5.48 17.43 5.66
N GLU A 116 5.93 18.67 5.76
CA GLU A 116 6.10 19.39 7.02
C GLU A 116 4.70 19.63 7.59
N ALA A 117 3.98 18.56 7.93
CA ALA A 117 2.89 18.65 8.87
C ALA A 117 3.54 18.56 10.25
N GLU A 118 3.58 19.69 10.95
CA GLU A 118 4.07 19.79 12.32
C GLU A 118 3.49 18.66 13.18
N GLY A 119 4.35 17.70 13.56
CA GLY A 119 4.03 16.71 14.61
C GLY A 119 4.01 15.23 14.23
N ALA A 120 4.13 14.84 12.95
CA ALA A 120 4.28 13.43 12.58
C ALA A 120 5.35 13.27 11.47
N PRO A 121 6.48 12.58 11.70
CA PRO A 121 7.46 12.35 10.65
C PRO A 121 6.80 11.56 9.51
N LEU A 122 6.83 12.10 8.29
CA LEU A 122 6.35 11.41 7.11
C LEU A 122 7.29 10.24 6.80
N PHE A 123 6.92 9.03 7.22
CA PHE A 123 7.77 7.85 7.14
C PHE A 123 8.06 7.43 5.69
N GLY A 124 9.32 7.09 5.43
CA GLY A 124 9.84 6.06 4.52
C GLY A 124 8.96 5.49 3.41
N THR A 125 8.28 6.31 2.59
CA THR A 125 7.51 5.80 1.43
C THR A 125 8.40 4.94 0.50
N ALA A 126 9.69 5.26 0.43
CA ALA A 126 10.71 4.46 -0.27
C ALA A 126 10.80 3.00 0.23
N ALA A 127 10.55 2.74 1.51
CA ALA A 127 10.60 1.40 2.10
C ALA A 127 9.54 0.44 1.53
N TYR A 128 8.43 0.98 1.00
CA TYR A 128 7.36 0.21 0.36
C TYR A 128 7.59 0.00 -1.14
N MET A 129 8.58 0.68 -1.74
CA MET A 129 8.81 0.62 -3.19
C MET A 129 9.35 -0.74 -3.62
N ALA A 130 8.79 -1.27 -4.71
CA ALA A 130 9.34 -2.41 -5.40
C ALA A 130 10.60 -2.00 -6.20
N PRO A 131 11.56 -2.91 -6.45
CA PRO A 131 12.81 -2.59 -7.15
C PRO A 131 12.59 -1.91 -8.51
N GLU A 132 11.62 -2.37 -9.30
CA GLU A 132 11.33 -1.81 -10.62
C GLU A 132 10.76 -0.38 -10.55
N VAL A 133 10.09 -0.01 -9.45
CA VAL A 133 9.56 1.35 -9.27
C VAL A 133 10.71 2.35 -9.15
N ILE A 134 11.80 1.95 -8.50
CA ILE A 134 13.02 2.76 -8.36
C ILE A 134 13.71 2.92 -9.71
N MET A 135 13.60 1.91 -10.58
CA MET A 135 14.06 1.95 -11.98
C MET A 135 13.08 2.66 -12.92
N ASN A 136 12.02 3.28 -12.38
CA ASN A 136 10.97 3.99 -13.12
C ASN A 136 10.11 3.10 -14.03
N GLU A 137 10.01 1.81 -13.72
CA GLU A 137 9.24 0.79 -14.44
C GLU A 137 8.08 0.27 -13.57
N SER A 138 7.16 1.13 -13.17
CA SER A 138 6.06 0.70 -12.30
C SER A 138 5.03 -0.17 -13.02
N HIS A 139 4.49 -1.14 -12.31
CA HIS A 139 3.41 -2.00 -12.77
C HIS A 139 2.33 -2.13 -11.70
N CYS A 140 1.15 -2.66 -12.06
CA CYS A 140 0.13 -3.06 -11.07
C CYS A 140 0.72 -4.04 -10.04
N LYS A 141 1.65 -4.90 -10.46
CA LYS A 141 2.37 -5.82 -9.57
C LYS A 141 3.35 -5.11 -8.62
N SER A 142 3.68 -3.84 -8.84
CA SER A 142 4.42 -3.05 -7.86
C SER A 142 3.57 -2.75 -6.62
N ASP A 143 2.25 -2.53 -6.79
CA ASP A 143 1.33 -2.38 -5.66
C ASP A 143 1.23 -3.66 -4.82
N VAL A 144 1.43 -4.84 -5.44
CA VAL A 144 1.41 -6.14 -4.74
C VAL A 144 2.58 -6.27 -3.75
N TRP A 145 3.76 -5.78 -4.14
CA TRP A 145 4.93 -5.70 -3.26
C TRP A 145 4.65 -4.78 -2.07
N ALA A 146 4.18 -3.57 -2.36
CA ALA A 146 3.86 -2.56 -1.35
C ALA A 146 2.73 -3.02 -0.40
N TYR A 147 1.73 -3.73 -0.92
CA TYR A 147 0.67 -4.38 -0.13
C TYR A 147 1.22 -5.40 0.86
N ALA A 148 2.16 -6.26 0.45
CA ALA A 148 2.79 -7.23 1.35
C ALA A 148 3.61 -6.52 2.44
N CYS A 149 4.37 -5.47 2.09
CA CYS A 149 5.05 -4.62 3.06
C CYS A 149 4.09 -4.03 4.10
N MET A 150 2.99 -3.45 3.64
CA MET A 150 1.97 -2.85 4.49
C MET A 150 1.37 -3.87 5.47
N LEU A 151 1.00 -5.06 5.00
CA LEU A 151 0.39 -6.07 5.87
C LEU A 151 1.36 -6.59 6.94
N ILE A 152 2.61 -6.86 6.56
CA ILE A 152 3.60 -7.33 7.52
C ILE A 152 3.86 -6.25 8.56
N TYR A 153 4.02 -4.98 8.14
CA TYR A 153 4.14 -3.85 9.06
C TYR A 153 2.94 -3.74 10.02
N LEU A 154 1.71 -3.82 9.50
CA LEU A 154 0.51 -3.76 10.33
C LEU A 154 0.45 -4.90 11.35
N TRP A 155 0.92 -6.10 11.00
CA TRP A 155 0.95 -7.24 11.90
C TRP A 155 2.04 -7.12 12.96
N THR A 156 3.30 -7.00 12.53
CA THR A 156 4.49 -7.09 13.39
C THR A 156 4.84 -5.78 14.08
N GLY A 157 4.40 -4.64 13.53
CA GLY A 157 4.88 -3.31 13.90
C GLY A 157 6.29 -2.99 13.39
N ALA A 158 6.96 -3.94 12.71
CA ALA A 158 8.30 -3.73 12.15
C ALA A 158 8.22 -3.02 10.81
N LEU A 159 8.97 -1.93 10.67
CA LEU A 159 9.06 -1.20 9.41
C LEU A 159 9.83 -2.02 8.37
N PRO A 160 9.45 -1.98 7.08
CA PRO A 160 10.21 -2.64 6.03
C PRO A 160 11.68 -2.16 6.03
N TRP A 161 12.60 -3.09 5.81
CA TRP A 161 14.05 -2.93 5.77
C TRP A 161 14.74 -2.61 7.10
N SER A 162 14.00 -2.40 8.19
CA SER A 162 14.53 -1.94 9.48
C SER A 162 15.60 -2.84 10.11
N LYS A 163 15.63 -4.13 9.77
CA LYS A 163 16.64 -5.11 10.23
C LYS A 163 17.44 -5.77 9.09
N VAL A 164 17.17 -5.41 7.84
CA VAL A 164 17.75 -6.07 6.65
C VAL A 164 18.85 -5.21 6.03
N ALA A 165 18.63 -3.90 6.01
CA ALA A 165 19.56 -2.93 5.48
C ALA A 165 20.40 -2.39 6.65
N ASP A 166 21.50 -3.10 6.97
CA ASP A 166 22.44 -2.67 8.02
C ASP A 166 22.85 -1.20 7.81
N HIS A 167 22.91 -0.42 8.89
CA HIS A 167 23.25 1.01 8.90
C HIS A 167 22.39 1.93 8.01
N ILE A 168 21.39 1.42 7.29
CA ILE A 168 20.47 2.16 6.42
C ILE A 168 19.07 2.03 6.98
N THR A 169 18.52 3.12 7.46
CA THR A 169 17.17 3.16 8.01
C THR A 169 16.13 3.46 6.93
N CYS A 170 14.85 3.25 7.24
CA CYS A 170 13.75 3.71 6.39
C CYS A 170 13.70 5.23 6.18
N TYR A 171 14.51 6.00 6.92
CA TYR A 171 14.64 7.45 6.80
C TYR A 171 15.74 7.85 5.80
N ASP A 172 16.69 6.96 5.52
CA ASP A 172 17.79 7.16 4.57
C ASP A 172 17.31 6.92 3.13
N THR A 173 16.42 7.79 2.66
CA THR A 173 15.63 7.59 1.43
C THR A 173 16.49 7.20 0.21
N ILE A 174 17.53 7.98 -0.10
CA ILE A 174 18.39 7.72 -1.29
C ILE A 174 19.24 6.44 -1.10
N PRO A 175 19.98 6.26 0.01
CA PRO A 175 20.69 5.02 0.28
C PRO A 175 19.79 3.79 0.23
N LEU A 176 18.59 3.86 0.80
CA LEU A 176 17.64 2.78 0.81
C LEU A 176 17.15 2.44 -0.60
N MET A 177 16.81 3.45 -1.42
CA MET A 177 16.44 3.21 -2.82
C MET A 177 17.58 2.52 -3.59
N PHE A 178 18.82 2.96 -3.40
CA PHE A 178 19.98 2.33 -4.02
C PHE A 178 20.15 0.88 -3.55
N PHE A 179 19.98 0.61 -2.26
CA PHE A 179 20.00 -0.74 -1.69
C PHE A 179 18.91 -1.62 -2.30
N ILE A 180 17.65 -1.17 -2.30
CA ILE A 180 16.51 -1.93 -2.84
C ILE A 180 16.69 -2.23 -4.34
N ALA A 181 17.29 -1.33 -5.11
CA ALA A 181 17.52 -1.52 -6.54
C ALA A 181 18.63 -2.56 -6.82
N ASN A 182 19.67 -2.61 -5.99
CA ASN A 182 20.88 -3.40 -6.29
C ASN A 182 20.96 -4.73 -5.51
N GLU A 183 20.41 -4.81 -4.31
CA GLU A 183 20.53 -5.99 -3.44
C GLU A 183 19.43 -7.03 -3.70
N GLU A 184 19.80 -8.31 -3.77
CA GLU A 184 18.84 -9.43 -3.89
C GLU A 184 18.20 -9.81 -2.55
N LYS A 185 17.82 -8.81 -1.76
CA LYS A 185 17.15 -8.97 -0.46
C LYS A 185 15.68 -8.56 -0.55
N ILE A 186 14.88 -9.06 0.39
CA ILE A 186 13.47 -8.70 0.55
C ILE A 186 13.29 -7.79 1.79
N PRO A 187 12.14 -7.13 1.96
CA PRO A 187 11.98 -6.09 2.99
C PRO A 187 11.98 -6.57 4.45
N PHE A 188 11.94 -7.87 4.72
CA PHE A 188 11.85 -8.42 6.07
C PHE A 188 12.79 -9.61 6.24
N THR A 189 13.22 -9.86 7.47
CA THR A 189 14.03 -11.05 7.78
C THR A 189 13.17 -12.31 7.80
N GLU A 190 13.81 -13.48 7.71
CA GLU A 190 13.13 -14.77 7.85
C GLU A 190 12.41 -14.89 9.21
N GLU A 191 13.07 -14.47 10.29
CA GLU A 191 12.49 -14.43 11.65
C GLU A 191 11.21 -13.58 11.70
N GLU A 192 11.19 -12.41 11.04
CA GLU A 192 9.99 -11.56 11.00
C GLU A 192 8.84 -12.24 10.23
N LEU A 193 9.16 -12.91 9.12
CA LEU A 193 8.16 -13.65 8.33
C LEU A 193 7.63 -14.88 9.07
N GLU A 194 8.42 -15.53 9.91
CA GLU A 194 7.94 -16.67 10.72
C GLU A 194 6.88 -16.26 11.74
N THR A 195 6.87 -14.99 12.19
CA THR A 195 5.89 -14.48 13.16
C THR A 195 4.53 -14.09 12.56
N VAL A 196 4.43 -13.94 11.24
CA VAL A 196 3.16 -13.59 10.58
C VAL A 196 2.30 -14.83 10.30
N PRO A 197 0.97 -14.70 10.14
CA PRO A 197 0.10 -15.84 9.85
C PRO A 197 0.49 -16.55 8.55
N ARG A 198 0.27 -17.87 8.49
CA ARG A 198 0.67 -18.71 7.32
C ARG A 198 0.18 -18.20 5.97
N TRP A 199 -1.03 -17.64 5.92
CA TRP A 199 -1.56 -17.07 4.68
C TRP A 199 -0.74 -15.85 4.22
N LEU A 200 -0.28 -15.02 5.15
CA LEU A 200 0.54 -13.85 4.86
C LEU A 200 1.97 -14.26 4.48
N GLN A 201 2.51 -15.33 5.06
CA GLN A 201 3.78 -15.93 4.61
C GLN A 201 3.71 -16.36 3.14
N LYS A 202 2.62 -17.05 2.74
CA LYS A 202 2.39 -17.44 1.34
C LYS A 202 2.26 -16.23 0.41
N VAL A 203 1.54 -15.19 0.84
CA VAL A 203 1.44 -13.93 0.08
C VAL A 203 2.82 -13.28 -0.08
N ALA A 204 3.58 -13.15 1.01
CA ALA A 204 4.92 -12.56 1.00
C ALA A 204 5.85 -13.30 0.03
N ALA A 205 5.87 -14.63 0.05
CA ALA A 205 6.68 -15.46 -0.85
C ALA A 205 6.35 -15.23 -2.35
N ARG A 206 5.10 -14.90 -2.67
CA ARG A 206 4.64 -14.64 -4.05
C ARG A 206 4.71 -13.16 -4.44
N ALA A 207 4.71 -12.26 -3.46
CA ALA A 207 4.77 -10.80 -3.64
C ALA A 207 6.21 -10.28 -3.72
N PHE A 208 7.14 -10.81 -2.92
CA PHE A 208 8.54 -10.40 -2.89
C PHE A 208 9.40 -11.09 -3.97
N VAL A 209 8.87 -11.19 -5.19
CA VAL A 209 9.59 -11.67 -6.37
C VAL A 209 10.08 -10.46 -7.15
N ARG A 210 11.40 -10.31 -7.35
CA ARG A 210 11.96 -9.13 -8.04
C ARG A 210 11.53 -9.07 -9.51
N ASP A 211 11.56 -10.21 -10.21
CA ASP A 211 11.04 -10.29 -11.57
C ASP A 211 9.51 -10.10 -11.60
N VAL A 212 9.10 -8.96 -12.15
CA VAL A 212 7.69 -8.54 -12.27
C VAL A 212 6.87 -9.54 -13.07
N ALA A 213 7.45 -10.20 -14.08
CA ALA A 213 6.74 -11.19 -14.88
C ALA A 213 6.28 -12.37 -14.00
N ASN A 214 7.12 -12.77 -13.04
CA ASN A 214 6.90 -13.89 -12.14
C ASN A 214 6.19 -13.51 -10.82
N ARG A 215 6.17 -12.23 -10.44
CA ARG A 215 5.43 -11.76 -9.26
C ARG A 215 3.93 -11.99 -9.40
N CYS A 216 3.26 -12.36 -8.31
CA CYS A 216 1.82 -12.60 -8.34
C CYS A 216 0.99 -11.32 -8.61
N THR A 217 -0.25 -11.52 -9.03
CA THR A 217 -1.29 -10.50 -9.20
C THR A 217 -2.20 -10.41 -7.97
N MET A 218 -2.97 -9.32 -7.84
CA MET A 218 -3.97 -9.21 -6.77
C MET A 218 -5.07 -10.29 -6.84
N THR A 219 -5.38 -10.80 -8.03
CA THR A 219 -6.30 -11.94 -8.20
C THR A 219 -5.74 -13.21 -7.55
N GLU A 220 -4.45 -13.49 -7.73
CA GLU A 220 -3.78 -14.63 -7.10
C GLU A 220 -3.64 -14.42 -5.58
N VAL A 221 -3.37 -13.19 -5.12
CA VAL A 221 -3.37 -12.85 -3.68
C VAL A 221 -4.73 -13.16 -3.04
N LEU A 222 -5.83 -12.77 -3.68
CA LEU A 222 -7.17 -13.07 -3.18
C LEU A 222 -7.45 -14.57 -3.14
N THR A 223 -6.92 -15.34 -4.10
CA THR A 223 -7.03 -16.80 -4.10
C THR A 223 -6.29 -17.40 -2.90
N LEU A 224 -5.07 -16.92 -2.60
CA LEU A 224 -4.30 -17.36 -1.43
C LEU A 224 -4.99 -17.01 -0.11
N ILE A 225 -5.64 -15.85 -0.02
CA ILE A 225 -6.39 -15.43 1.17
C ILE A 225 -7.63 -16.30 1.37
N ALA A 226 -8.35 -16.63 0.29
CA ALA A 226 -9.56 -17.43 0.34
C ALA A 226 -9.34 -18.86 0.89
N GLU A 227 -8.14 -19.44 0.72
CA GLU A 227 -7.77 -20.75 1.29
C GLU A 227 -7.85 -20.78 2.83
N TYR A 228 -7.79 -19.63 3.49
CA TYR A 228 -7.74 -19.48 4.94
C TYR A 228 -9.00 -18.88 5.54
N GLU A 229 -10.00 -18.57 4.71
CA GLU A 229 -11.29 -18.16 5.23
C GLU A 229 -11.97 -19.35 5.91
N PRO A 230 -12.47 -19.19 7.15
CA PRO A 230 -13.28 -20.23 7.76
C PRO A 230 -14.51 -20.44 6.86
N ILE A 231 -14.75 -21.69 6.47
CA ILE A 231 -15.97 -22.08 5.75
C ILE A 231 -17.14 -21.62 6.61
N THR A 232 -17.83 -20.58 6.16
CA THR A 232 -19.06 -20.11 6.80
C THR A 232 -20.08 -21.24 6.63
N ARG A 233 -20.36 -21.95 7.73
CA ARG A 233 -21.41 -22.97 7.80
C ARG A 233 -22.77 -22.32 7.93
#